data_AF-A0A9J7LI23-F1
#
_entry.id   AF-A0A9J7LI23-F1
#
_cell.length_a   1.000
_cell.length_b   1.000
_cell.length_c   1.000
_cell.angle_alpha   90.00
_cell.angle_beta   90.00
_cell.angle_gamma   90.00
#
_symmetry.space_group_name_H-M   'P 1'
#
loop_
_entity.id
_entity.type
_entity.pdbx_description
1 polymer ?
#
loop_
_entity_poly.entity_id
_entity_poly.type
_entity_poly.pdbx_seq_one_letter_code
_entity_poly.pdbx_strand_id
1 'polypeptide(L)'
;MGNGTALIIASMLGDVDIVRLLLRKGASVMKRMVGGLTPLHAAAFKGQTEVVEVLVQHGATLDIRDGFQDTPLILACHSKHVETVRRLIELGARPDLTDGGTGRNLGIAAGNPTSDESIKLMQEAIESKLLRCCNPKCGKPGYRKNLKRCSQCKLTRYCSRDCQIQHWTVGHKKCCGQDTYTEDRASKMLWSLVNNIHQKPVENVVRSMINLFDEYLEANKC
;
A
#
# COMPACT_ATOMS: atom_id res chain seq x y z
N MET A 1 11.08 2.99 -28.25
CA MET A 1 10.43 4.07 -27.46
C MET A 1 9.37 3.42 -26.59
N GLY A 2 9.54 3.50 -25.26
CA GLY A 2 8.98 2.50 -24.33
C GLY A 2 7.53 2.76 -23.88
N ASN A 3 6.76 1.68 -23.74
CA ASN A 3 5.34 1.62 -23.32
C ASN A 3 4.97 2.47 -22.09
N GLY A 4 5.92 2.79 -21.22
CA GLY A 4 5.64 3.63 -20.05
C GLY A 4 5.38 5.10 -20.37
N THR A 5 5.93 5.64 -21.46
CA THR A 5 5.62 7.02 -21.91
C THR A 5 4.18 7.11 -22.42
N ALA A 6 3.71 6.09 -23.14
CA ALA A 6 2.33 6.03 -23.62
C ALA A 6 1.33 6.00 -22.46
N LEU A 7 1.63 5.24 -21.40
CA LEU A 7 0.77 5.19 -20.21
C LEU A 7 0.70 6.54 -19.49
N ILE A 8 1.82 7.25 -19.35
CA ILE A 8 1.83 8.60 -18.75
C ILE A 8 0.96 9.57 -19.56
N ILE A 9 1.09 9.57 -20.89
CA ILE A 9 0.29 10.45 -21.77
C ILE A 9 -1.20 10.11 -21.66
N ALA A 10 -1.57 8.83 -21.78
CA ALA A 10 -2.97 8.40 -21.64
C ALA A 10 -3.54 8.77 -20.25
N SER A 11 -2.74 8.63 -19.19
CA SER A 11 -3.15 9.03 -17.85
C SER A 11 -3.33 10.54 -17.69
N MET A 12 -2.54 11.34 -18.39
CA MET A 12 -2.68 12.80 -18.41
C MET A 12 -3.95 13.24 -19.15
N LEU A 13 -4.27 12.58 -20.27
CA LEU A 13 -5.44 12.88 -21.09
C LEU A 13 -6.75 12.39 -20.48
N GLY A 14 -6.71 11.42 -19.56
CA GLY A 14 -7.91 10.86 -18.95
C GLY A 14 -8.51 9.69 -19.73
N ASP A 15 -7.81 9.14 -20.74
CA ASP A 15 -8.30 8.03 -21.55
C ASP A 15 -8.26 6.71 -20.76
N VAL A 16 -9.33 6.44 -20.01
CA VAL A 16 -9.45 5.25 -19.15
C VAL A 16 -9.29 3.96 -19.95
N ASP A 17 -9.89 3.87 -21.12
CA ASP A 17 -9.82 2.68 -21.97
C ASP A 17 -8.40 2.38 -22.45
N ILE A 18 -7.67 3.43 -22.88
CA ILE A 18 -6.28 3.30 -23.29
C ILE A 18 -5.40 2.93 -22.09
N VAL A 19 -5.63 3.55 -20.93
CA VAL A 19 -4.92 3.22 -19.69
C VAL A 19 -5.12 1.74 -19.33
N ARG A 20 -6.37 1.25 -19.33
CA ARG A 20 -6.68 -0.17 -19.07
C ARG A 20 -6.03 -1.10 -20.10
N LEU A 21 -6.09 -0.74 -21.38
CA LEU A 21 -5.45 -1.51 -22.45
C LEU A 21 -3.94 -1.61 -22.25
N LEU A 22 -3.27 -0.49 -22.00
CA LEU A 22 -1.82 -0.45 -21.79
C LEU A 22 -1.40 -1.25 -20.56
N LEU A 23 -2.13 -1.14 -19.45
CA LEU A 23 -1.88 -1.94 -18.24
C LEU A 23 -2.06 -3.44 -18.50
N ARG A 24 -3.11 -3.85 -19.23
CA ARG A 24 -3.31 -5.25 -19.66
C ARG A 24 -2.19 -5.76 -20.56
N LYS A 25 -1.59 -4.89 -21.37
CA LYS A 25 -0.42 -5.20 -22.21
C LYS A 25 0.92 -5.15 -21.46
N GLY A 26 0.89 -5.03 -20.13
CA GLY A 26 2.09 -5.07 -19.28
C GLY A 26 2.84 -3.74 -19.19
N ALA A 27 2.20 -2.61 -19.49
CA ALA A 27 2.79 -1.31 -19.22
C ALA A 27 3.05 -1.16 -17.71
N SER A 28 4.27 -0.74 -17.36
CA SER A 28 4.64 -0.57 -15.96
C SER A 28 3.93 0.65 -15.36
N VAL A 29 3.05 0.40 -14.40
CA VAL A 29 2.31 1.44 -13.65
C VAL A 29 3.23 2.39 -12.88
N MET A 30 4.46 1.96 -12.57
CA MET A 30 5.46 2.74 -11.82
C MET A 30 6.61 3.28 -12.69
N LYS A 31 6.50 3.20 -14.02
CA LYS A 31 7.52 3.79 -14.89
C LYS A 31 7.59 5.30 -14.65
N ARG A 32 8.82 5.81 -14.58
CA ARG A 32 9.11 7.24 -14.41
C ARG A 32 9.62 7.84 -15.71
N MET A 33 9.18 9.04 -16.04
CA MET A 33 9.81 9.88 -17.07
C MET A 33 10.97 10.70 -16.48
N VAL A 34 11.62 11.50 -17.33
CA VAL A 34 12.60 12.51 -16.89
C VAL A 34 11.92 13.43 -15.88
N GLY A 35 12.55 13.66 -14.72
CA GLY A 35 11.95 14.37 -13.60
C GLY A 35 11.09 13.50 -12.67
N GLY A 36 11.16 12.18 -12.77
CA GLY A 36 10.58 11.26 -11.77
C GLY A 36 9.06 11.11 -11.81
N LEU A 37 8.38 11.75 -12.75
CA LEU A 37 6.93 11.77 -12.89
C LEU A 37 6.40 10.40 -13.35
N THR A 38 5.28 9.98 -12.75
CA THR A 38 4.66 8.66 -12.94
C THR A 38 3.27 8.83 -13.56
N PRO A 39 2.63 7.76 -14.08
CA PRO A 39 1.25 7.83 -14.54
C PRO A 39 0.30 8.40 -13.48
N LEU A 40 0.52 8.07 -12.20
CA LEU A 40 -0.31 8.55 -11.10
C LEU A 40 -0.11 10.06 -10.84
N HIS A 41 1.12 10.56 -10.94
CA HIS A 41 1.38 12.01 -10.89
C HIS A 41 0.67 12.74 -12.03
N ALA A 42 0.73 12.22 -13.26
CA ALA A 42 0.09 12.82 -14.43
C ALA A 42 -1.43 12.90 -14.27
N ALA A 43 -2.06 11.79 -13.87
CA ALA A 43 -3.49 11.73 -13.64
C ALA A 43 -3.93 12.69 -12.53
N ALA A 44 -3.19 12.72 -11.42
CA ALA A 44 -3.50 13.59 -10.29
C ALA A 44 -3.36 15.08 -10.63
N PHE A 45 -2.28 15.45 -11.33
CA PHE A 45 -2.03 16.82 -11.77
C PHE A 45 -3.10 17.35 -12.74
N LYS A 46 -3.75 16.46 -13.51
CA LYS A 46 -4.82 16.80 -14.47
C LYS A 46 -6.23 16.52 -13.95
N GLY A 47 -6.37 16.04 -12.72
CA GLY A 47 -7.68 15.80 -12.10
C GLY A 47 -8.43 14.57 -12.67
N GLN A 48 -7.70 13.62 -13.25
CA GLN A 48 -8.28 12.44 -13.89
C GLN A 48 -8.62 11.36 -12.85
N THR A 49 -9.68 11.60 -12.07
CA THR A 49 -10.07 10.78 -10.91
C THR A 49 -10.27 9.30 -11.26
N GLU A 50 -10.96 8.99 -12.35
CA GLU A 50 -11.19 7.59 -12.74
C GLU A 50 -9.88 6.87 -13.11
N VAL A 51 -8.99 7.56 -13.84
CA VAL A 51 -7.64 7.03 -14.14
C VAL A 51 -6.85 6.78 -12.85
N VAL A 52 -6.94 7.68 -11.86
CA VAL A 52 -6.30 7.49 -10.56
C VAL A 52 -6.74 6.17 -9.92
N GLU A 53 -8.04 5.88 -9.91
CA GLU A 53 -8.56 4.62 -9.38
C GLU A 53 -8.00 3.40 -10.12
N VAL A 54 -8.00 3.44 -11.45
CA VAL A 54 -7.49 2.34 -12.28
C VAL A 54 -6.02 2.09 -12.00
N LEU A 55 -5.20 3.14 -11.95
CA LEU A 55 -3.78 3.01 -11.66
C LEU A 55 -3.54 2.42 -10.26
N VAL A 56 -4.29 2.85 -9.25
CA VAL A 56 -4.18 2.35 -7.87
C VAL A 56 -4.62 0.89 -7.77
N GLN A 57 -5.70 0.50 -8.45
CA GLN A 57 -6.13 -0.91 -8.55
C GLN A 57 -5.05 -1.81 -9.16
N HIS A 58 -4.22 -1.27 -10.07
CA HIS A 58 -3.09 -1.97 -10.67
C HIS A 58 -1.78 -1.83 -9.87
N GLY A 59 -1.86 -1.38 -8.62
CA GLY A 59 -0.73 -1.35 -7.68
C GLY A 59 0.11 -0.08 -7.73
N ALA A 60 -0.45 1.04 -8.21
CA ALA A 60 0.24 2.32 -8.12
C ALA A 60 0.51 2.72 -6.66
N THR A 61 1.73 3.19 -6.40
CA THR A 61 2.13 3.69 -5.08
C THR A 61 1.63 5.12 -4.90
N LEU A 62 0.72 5.34 -3.94
CA LEU A 62 0.08 6.64 -3.68
C LEU A 62 1.04 7.73 -3.18
N ASP A 63 2.07 7.35 -2.42
CA ASP A 63 3.00 8.29 -1.77
C ASP A 63 4.33 8.41 -2.54
N ILE A 64 4.31 8.05 -3.82
CA ILE A 64 5.48 8.17 -4.68
C ILE A 64 5.88 9.64 -4.82
N ARG A 65 7.18 9.93 -4.80
CA ARG A 65 7.71 11.29 -4.99
C ARG A 65 8.27 11.47 -6.39
N ASP A 66 7.94 12.57 -7.05
CA ASP A 66 8.57 12.99 -8.30
C ASP A 66 9.93 13.67 -8.05
N GLY A 67 10.52 14.25 -9.10
CA GLY A 67 11.80 14.95 -9.04
C GLY A 67 11.77 16.27 -8.25
N PHE A 68 10.58 16.82 -8.02
CA PHE A 68 10.36 17.95 -7.12
C PHE A 68 9.99 17.49 -5.70
N GLN A 69 10.07 16.20 -5.42
CA GLN A 69 9.63 15.55 -4.19
C GLN A 69 8.13 15.67 -3.88
N ASP A 70 7.32 16.06 -4.85
CA ASP A 70 5.87 16.14 -4.70
C ASP A 70 5.24 14.76 -4.87
N THR A 71 4.15 14.54 -4.14
CA THR A 71 3.32 13.34 -4.28
C THR A 71 2.14 13.60 -5.21
N PRO A 72 1.49 12.57 -5.77
CA PRO A 72 0.27 12.75 -6.56
C PRO A 72 -0.79 13.58 -5.83
N LEU A 73 -0.96 13.37 -4.52
CA LEU A 73 -1.91 14.14 -3.71
C LEU A 73 -1.55 15.63 -3.66
N ILE A 74 -0.27 15.95 -3.47
CA ILE A 74 0.24 17.34 -3.46
C ILE A 74 0.01 18.02 -4.81
N LEU A 75 0.29 17.32 -5.93
CA LEU A 75 0.03 17.85 -7.27
C LEU A 75 -1.46 18.10 -7.52
N ALA A 76 -2.35 17.20 -7.07
CA ALA A 76 -3.80 17.41 -7.20
C ALA A 76 -4.28 18.62 -6.37
N CYS A 77 -3.69 18.88 -5.21
CA CYS A 77 -3.96 20.08 -4.41
C CYS A 77 -3.45 21.35 -5.10
N HIS A 78 -2.22 21.37 -5.60
CA HIS A 78 -1.69 22.52 -6.35
C HIS A 78 -2.55 22.87 -7.57
N SER A 79 -3.08 21.85 -8.25
CA SER A 79 -4.00 22.01 -9.39
C SER A 79 -5.47 22.20 -9.01
N LYS A 80 -5.81 22.22 -7.71
CA LYS A 80 -7.17 22.44 -7.18
C LYS A 80 -8.21 21.41 -7.63
N HIS A 81 -7.79 20.17 -7.89
CA HIS A 81 -8.68 19.09 -8.29
C HIS A 81 -9.31 18.41 -7.08
N VAL A 82 -10.31 19.07 -6.48
CA VAL A 82 -10.97 18.67 -5.22
C VAL A 82 -11.41 17.21 -5.23
N GLU A 83 -12.07 16.76 -6.29
CA GLU A 83 -12.57 15.39 -6.37
C GLU A 83 -11.44 14.36 -6.41
N THR A 84 -10.37 14.66 -7.15
CA THR A 84 -9.18 13.80 -7.18
C THR A 84 -8.45 13.78 -5.84
N VAL A 85 -8.42 14.91 -5.12
CA VAL A 85 -7.85 15.01 -3.77
C VAL A 85 -8.65 14.17 -2.78
N ARG A 86 -9.98 14.35 -2.75
CA ARG A 86 -10.90 13.52 -1.95
C ARG A 86 -10.63 12.05 -2.23
N ARG A 87 -10.58 11.69 -3.51
CA ARG A 87 -10.42 10.31 -3.92
C ARG A 87 -9.06 9.72 -3.54
N LEU A 88 -7.97 10.46 -3.72
CA LEU A 88 -6.64 10.04 -3.30
C LEU A 88 -6.57 9.81 -1.79
N ILE A 89 -7.19 10.68 -0.99
CA ILE A 89 -7.30 10.51 0.48
C ILE A 89 -8.10 9.24 0.78
N GLU A 90 -9.26 9.04 0.15
CA GLU A 90 -10.07 7.82 0.30
C GLU A 90 -9.34 6.55 -0.13
N LEU A 91 -8.43 6.62 -1.10
CA LEU A 91 -7.58 5.50 -1.50
C LEU A 91 -6.41 5.27 -0.52
N GLY A 92 -6.14 6.26 0.33
CA GLY A 92 -5.17 6.20 1.41
C GLY A 92 -3.86 6.95 1.14
N ALA A 93 -3.84 7.93 0.24
CA ALA A 93 -2.69 8.79 0.04
C ALA A 93 -2.43 9.63 1.30
N ARG A 94 -1.16 9.78 1.68
CA ARG A 94 -0.79 10.45 2.92
C ARG A 94 -0.93 11.98 2.85
N PRO A 95 -1.89 12.60 3.56
CA PRO A 95 -2.04 14.06 3.59
C PRO A 95 -0.99 14.71 4.50
N ASP A 96 -0.27 13.93 5.31
CA ASP A 96 0.74 14.44 6.24
C ASP A 96 2.11 14.73 5.58
N LEU A 97 2.26 14.38 4.30
CA LEU A 97 3.50 14.58 3.55
C LEU A 97 3.64 16.02 3.07
N THR A 98 4.89 16.47 3.04
CA THR A 98 5.25 17.82 2.60
C THR A 98 5.51 17.87 1.11
N ASP A 99 5.23 19.03 0.50
CA ASP A 99 5.77 19.38 -0.81
C ASP A 99 7.31 19.42 -0.75
N GLY A 100 7.96 19.31 -1.90
CA GLY A 100 9.42 19.40 -1.93
C GLY A 100 9.97 20.80 -2.17
N GLY A 101 9.13 21.75 -2.59
CA GLY A 101 9.55 23.13 -2.83
C GLY A 101 9.75 23.92 -1.53
N THR A 102 8.76 23.88 -0.65
CA THR A 102 8.74 24.64 0.61
C THR A 102 8.96 23.76 1.83
N GLY A 103 8.91 22.43 1.68
CA GLY A 103 8.96 21.49 2.79
C GLY A 103 7.73 21.62 3.70
N ARG A 104 6.67 22.29 3.23
CA ARG A 104 5.43 22.46 3.99
C ARG A 104 4.50 21.31 3.70
N ASN A 105 3.85 20.85 4.77
CA ASN A 105 2.62 20.11 4.62
C ASN A 105 1.57 21.14 4.18
N LEU A 106 0.92 20.92 3.02
CA LEU A 106 -0.12 21.84 2.53
C LEU A 106 -1.27 22.02 3.53
N GLY A 107 -1.45 21.09 4.48
CA GLY A 107 -2.36 21.21 5.61
C GLY A 107 -1.89 22.13 6.76
N ILE A 108 -0.63 22.56 6.80
CA ILE A 108 -0.06 23.47 7.82
C ILE A 108 0.49 24.74 7.15
N ALA A 109 -0.26 25.32 6.21
CA ALA A 109 0.05 26.65 5.74
C ALA A 109 -0.17 27.65 6.89
N ALA A 110 0.90 28.35 7.27
CA ALA A 110 0.91 29.29 8.38
C ALA A 110 -0.17 30.38 8.22
N GLY A 111 -1.16 30.38 9.12
CA GLY A 111 -1.89 31.57 9.54
C GLY A 111 -2.87 32.22 8.55
N ASN A 112 -3.10 31.67 7.35
CA ASN A 112 -4.14 32.20 6.45
C ASN A 112 -5.19 31.12 6.15
N PRO A 113 -6.50 31.40 6.37
CA PRO A 113 -7.56 30.51 5.93
C PRO A 113 -7.57 30.50 4.39
N THR A 114 -7.01 29.43 3.80
CA THR A 114 -7.09 29.22 2.36
C THR A 114 -8.54 28.88 2.00
N SER A 115 -9.13 29.60 1.03
CA SER A 115 -10.46 29.29 0.50
C SER A 115 -10.50 27.99 -0.33
N ASP A 116 -9.34 27.42 -0.60
CA ASP A 116 -9.18 26.21 -1.40
C ASP A 116 -9.75 24.97 -0.70
N GLU A 117 -10.83 24.42 -1.24
CA GLU A 117 -11.50 23.23 -0.72
C GLU A 117 -10.56 22.01 -0.70
N SER A 118 -9.60 21.93 -1.64
CA SER A 118 -8.65 20.82 -1.68
C SER A 118 -7.69 20.83 -0.47
N ILE A 119 -7.30 22.01 0.00
CA ILE A 119 -6.45 22.18 1.18
C ILE A 119 -7.27 21.90 2.45
N LYS A 120 -8.53 22.35 2.51
CA LYS A 120 -9.43 22.05 3.63
C LYS A 120 -9.64 20.54 3.81
N LEU A 121 -9.89 19.81 2.72
CA LEU A 121 -10.00 18.35 2.77
C LEU A 121 -8.73 17.67 3.28
N MET A 122 -7.56 18.19 2.91
CA MET A 122 -6.29 17.69 3.42
C MET A 122 -6.14 17.96 4.93
N GLN A 123 -6.53 19.14 5.41
CA GLN A 123 -6.55 19.50 6.83
C GLN A 123 -7.47 18.59 7.63
N GLU A 124 -8.71 18.43 7.19
CA GLU A 124 -9.68 17.51 7.80
C GLU A 124 -9.14 16.07 7.85
N ALA A 125 -8.46 15.62 6.79
CA ALA A 125 -7.86 14.29 6.75
C ALA A 125 -6.70 14.13 7.76
N ILE A 126 -5.92 15.18 8.02
CA ILE A 126 -4.87 15.18 9.05
C ILE A 126 -5.49 15.19 10.45
N GLU A 127 -6.47 16.08 10.68
CA GLU A 127 -7.12 16.29 11.98
C GLU A 127 -7.97 15.10 12.43
N SER A 128 -8.64 14.46 11.48
CA SER A 128 -9.47 13.28 11.74
C SER A 128 -8.67 12.09 12.28
N LYS A 129 -7.33 12.17 12.29
CA LYS A 129 -6.39 11.12 12.74
C LYS A 129 -6.72 9.77 12.14
N LEU A 130 -7.42 9.76 11.00
CA LEU A 130 -7.79 8.51 10.36
C LEU A 130 -6.51 7.82 9.95
N LEU A 131 -6.57 6.51 9.99
CA LEU A 131 -5.38 5.70 9.83
C LEU A 131 -5.45 4.93 8.52
N ARG A 132 -4.40 4.97 7.70
CA ARG A 132 -4.32 4.21 6.44
C ARG A 132 -4.06 2.72 6.73
N CYS A 133 -4.68 1.82 5.98
CA CYS A 133 -4.30 0.40 5.97
C CYS A 133 -3.03 0.19 5.13
N CYS A 134 -2.02 -0.50 5.66
CA CYS A 134 -0.76 -0.75 4.95
C CYS A 134 -0.83 -1.87 3.90
N ASN A 135 -1.97 -2.56 3.78
CA ASN A 135 -2.14 -3.66 2.84
C ASN A 135 -2.95 -3.19 1.61
N PRO A 136 -2.31 -2.91 0.47
CA PRO A 136 -3.02 -2.51 -0.74
C PRO A 136 -3.92 -3.62 -1.32
N LYS A 137 -3.79 -4.87 -0.86
CA LYS A 137 -4.60 -6.03 -1.31
C LYS A 137 -5.80 -6.34 -0.41
N CYS A 138 -6.01 -5.63 0.71
CA CYS A 138 -7.10 -5.95 1.65
C CYS A 138 -8.52 -5.66 1.13
N GLY A 139 -8.67 -5.27 -0.15
CA GLY A 139 -9.95 -4.92 -0.78
C GLY A 139 -10.63 -3.68 -0.21
N LYS A 140 -9.97 -2.99 0.74
CA LYS A 140 -10.50 -1.86 1.51
C LYS A 140 -9.49 -0.71 1.50
N PRO A 141 -9.20 -0.10 0.33
CA PRO A 141 -8.30 1.06 0.27
C PRO A 141 -8.82 2.18 1.18
N GLY A 142 -7.89 2.96 1.75
CA GLY A 142 -8.24 4.16 2.52
C GLY A 142 -7.96 4.21 4.01
N TYR A 143 -8.41 5.34 4.54
CA TYR A 143 -8.36 5.78 5.92
C TYR A 143 -9.55 5.24 6.72
N ARG A 144 -9.33 4.60 7.89
CA ARG A 144 -10.41 4.12 8.77
C ARG A 144 -10.24 4.55 10.23
N LYS A 145 -11.37 4.82 10.89
CA LYS A 145 -11.48 5.21 12.31
C LYS A 145 -11.01 4.12 13.27
N ASN A 146 -11.22 2.85 12.92
CA ASN A 146 -11.04 1.71 13.83
C ASN A 146 -9.72 0.93 13.64
N LEU A 147 -8.79 1.46 12.85
CA LEU A 147 -7.49 0.83 12.64
C LEU A 147 -6.60 1.02 13.88
N LYS A 148 -5.97 -0.05 14.37
CA LYS A 148 -5.03 0.05 15.51
C LYS A 148 -3.61 0.29 15.01
N ARG A 149 -2.86 1.18 15.68
CA ARG A 149 -1.42 1.42 15.42
C ARG A 149 -0.60 0.26 15.97
N CYS A 150 0.42 -0.17 15.23
CA CYS A 150 1.49 -0.99 15.79
C CYS A 150 2.12 -0.25 16.98
N SER A 151 2.26 -0.94 18.12
CA SER A 151 2.80 -0.39 19.37
C SER A 151 4.26 0.04 19.26
N GLN A 152 5.01 -0.53 18.32
CA GLN A 152 6.45 -0.33 18.16
C GLN A 152 6.78 0.73 17.12
N CYS A 153 6.45 0.51 15.84
CA CYS A 153 6.83 1.46 14.78
C CYS A 153 5.83 2.61 14.59
N LYS A 154 4.65 2.58 15.25
CA LYS A 154 3.55 3.55 15.14
C LYS A 154 2.98 3.77 13.71
N LEU A 155 3.54 3.10 12.70
CA LEU A 155 3.32 3.34 11.27
C LEU A 155 2.50 2.24 10.59
N THR A 156 2.62 0.96 11.00
CA THR A 156 1.90 -0.17 10.37
C THR A 156 0.60 -0.54 11.09
N ARG A 157 -0.44 -0.93 10.32
CA ARG A 157 -1.81 -1.17 10.80
C ARG A 157 -2.52 -2.28 10.02
N TYR A 158 -3.38 -3.03 10.71
CA TYR A 158 -4.19 -4.12 10.16
C TYR A 158 -5.68 -3.82 10.24
N CYS A 159 -6.43 -4.10 9.17
CA CYS A 159 -7.86 -3.75 9.05
C CYS A 159 -8.84 -4.66 9.79
N SER A 160 -8.38 -5.80 10.33
CA SER A 160 -9.12 -6.70 11.22
C SER A 160 -8.15 -7.64 11.95
N ARG A 161 -8.63 -8.37 12.97
CA ARG A 161 -7.85 -9.43 13.65
C ARG A 161 -7.45 -10.52 12.63
N ASP A 162 -8.34 -10.88 11.72
CA ASP A 162 -8.08 -11.89 10.68
C ASP A 162 -7.02 -11.42 9.68
N CYS A 163 -7.05 -10.14 9.28
CA CYS A 163 -6.04 -9.56 8.40
C CYS A 163 -4.67 -9.44 9.09
N GLN A 164 -4.67 -9.23 10.41
CA GLN A 164 -3.46 -9.27 11.22
C GLN A 164 -2.85 -10.68 11.23
N ILE A 165 -3.66 -11.73 11.37
CA ILE A 165 -3.21 -13.12 11.33
C ILE A 165 -2.67 -13.48 9.94
N GLN A 166 -3.38 -13.14 8.87
CA GLN A 166 -2.99 -13.49 7.49
C GLN A 166 -1.74 -12.76 6.98
N HIS A 167 -1.47 -11.54 7.47
CA HIS A 167 -0.35 -10.72 7.00
C HIS A 167 0.74 -10.48 8.04
N TRP A 168 0.68 -11.17 9.19
CA TRP A 168 1.71 -11.13 10.23
C TRP A 168 3.10 -11.46 9.67
N THR A 169 3.16 -12.47 8.80
CA THR A 169 4.39 -12.99 8.17
C THR A 169 5.01 -12.07 7.12
N VAL A 170 4.22 -11.17 6.52
CA VAL A 170 4.66 -10.32 5.39
C VAL A 170 4.96 -8.88 5.83
N GLY A 171 4.22 -8.36 6.81
CA GLY A 171 4.30 -6.94 7.21
C GLY A 171 5.22 -6.66 8.41
N HIS A 172 5.30 -7.55 9.39
CA HIS A 172 6.07 -7.28 10.62
C HIS A 172 7.56 -7.65 10.47
N LYS A 173 7.87 -8.78 9.81
CA LYS A 173 9.25 -9.29 9.67
C LYS A 173 10.22 -8.30 8.98
N LYS A 174 9.74 -7.51 8.02
CA LYS A 174 10.53 -6.46 7.36
C LYS A 174 10.63 -5.14 8.14
N CYS A 175 9.71 -4.87 9.08
CA CYS A 175 9.59 -3.56 9.74
C CYS A 175 10.12 -3.53 11.17
N CYS A 176 10.09 -4.63 11.94
CA CYS A 176 10.46 -4.60 13.37
C CYS A 176 11.66 -5.48 13.76
N GLY A 177 12.19 -6.32 12.87
CA GLY A 177 13.44 -7.08 13.10
C GLY A 177 13.45 -8.02 14.31
N GLN A 178 12.36 -8.12 15.07
CA GLN A 178 12.22 -9.00 16.23
C GLN A 178 11.04 -9.94 16.02
N ASP A 179 11.37 -11.21 15.85
CA ASP A 179 10.46 -12.34 15.85
C ASP A 179 10.21 -12.74 17.31
N THR A 180 9.11 -12.30 17.93
CA THR A 180 8.59 -12.92 19.16
C THR A 180 7.29 -13.66 18.87
N TYR A 181 7.32 -14.51 17.85
CA TYR A 181 6.53 -15.73 17.86
C TYR A 181 7.52 -16.84 18.12
N THR A 182 7.49 -17.40 19.32
CA THR A 182 8.26 -18.59 19.67
C THR A 182 7.87 -19.68 18.67
N GLU A 183 8.77 -19.98 17.75
CA GLU A 183 8.66 -21.14 16.87
C GLU A 183 8.54 -22.38 17.77
N ASP A 184 7.31 -22.85 17.99
CA ASP A 184 7.13 -24.16 18.58
C ASP A 184 7.80 -25.19 17.64
N ARG A 185 8.40 -26.21 18.26
CA ARG A 185 9.19 -27.26 17.61
C ARG A 185 8.44 -27.94 16.47
N ALA A 186 7.12 -28.12 16.60
CA ALA A 186 6.26 -28.73 15.59
C ALA A 186 6.17 -27.86 14.32
N SER A 187 6.04 -26.54 14.49
CA SER A 187 5.99 -25.59 13.37
C SER A 187 7.30 -25.56 12.54
N LYS A 188 8.46 -25.68 13.22
CA LYS A 188 9.78 -25.82 12.56
C LYS A 188 9.94 -27.14 11.82
N MET A 189 9.53 -28.25 12.43
CA MET A 189 9.61 -29.58 11.82
C MET A 189 8.69 -29.69 10.60
N LEU A 190 7.48 -29.14 10.66
CA LEU A 190 6.55 -29.09 9.53
C LEU A 190 7.14 -28.34 8.33
N TRP A 191 7.74 -27.17 8.56
CA TRP A 191 8.33 -26.38 7.48
C TRP A 191 9.55 -27.07 6.84
N SER A 192 10.38 -27.74 7.66
CA SER A 192 11.52 -28.53 7.18
C SER A 192 11.08 -29.77 6.39
N LEU A 193 10.00 -30.43 6.81
CA LEU A 193 9.42 -31.57 6.09
C LEU A 193 8.86 -31.14 4.75
N VAL A 194 8.01 -30.11 4.71
CA VAL A 194 7.37 -29.61 3.48
C VAL A 194 8.41 -29.23 2.42
N ASN A 195 9.51 -28.57 2.81
CA ASN A 195 10.55 -28.16 1.87
C ASN A 195 11.43 -29.30 1.35
N ASN A 196 11.44 -30.47 1.99
CA ASN A 196 12.27 -31.61 1.59
C ASN A 196 11.46 -32.85 1.19
N ILE A 197 10.14 -32.75 1.03
CA ILE A 197 9.24 -33.86 0.68
C ILE A 197 9.66 -34.56 -0.61
N HIS A 198 10.21 -33.82 -1.58
CA HIS A 198 10.66 -34.37 -2.86
C HIS A 198 11.98 -35.15 -2.78
N GLN A 199 12.73 -35.02 -1.67
CA GLN A 199 14.04 -35.64 -1.48
C GLN A 199 14.00 -36.89 -0.59
N LYS A 200 12.83 -37.23 -0.03
CA LYS A 200 12.68 -38.34 0.92
C LYS A 200 11.74 -39.43 0.36
N PRO A 201 12.02 -40.71 0.61
CA PRO A 201 11.10 -41.80 0.31
C PRO A 201 9.73 -41.55 0.99
N VAL A 202 8.65 -41.84 0.28
CA VAL A 202 7.27 -41.57 0.73
C VAL A 202 7.00 -42.18 2.12
N GLU A 203 7.50 -43.38 2.39
CA GLU A 203 7.35 -44.04 3.69
C GLU A 203 7.96 -43.24 4.87
N ASN A 204 9.08 -42.56 4.63
CA ASN A 204 9.74 -41.73 5.65
C ASN A 204 9.01 -40.40 5.85
N VAL A 205 8.39 -39.86 4.80
CA VAL A 205 7.52 -38.68 4.89
C VAL A 205 6.27 -39.03 5.71
N VAL A 206 5.61 -40.15 5.41
CA VAL A 206 4.42 -40.63 6.11
C VAL A 206 4.72 -40.90 7.58
N ARG A 207 5.82 -41.61 7.90
CA ARG A 207 6.22 -41.87 9.29
C ARG A 207 6.55 -40.58 10.06
N SER A 208 7.18 -39.62 9.40
CA SER A 208 7.46 -38.31 10.01
C SER A 208 6.20 -37.49 10.24
N MET A 209 5.21 -37.58 9.35
CA MET A 209 3.90 -36.94 9.53
C MET A 209 3.11 -37.57 10.67
N ILE A 210 3.11 -38.91 10.80
CA ILE A 210 2.44 -39.63 11.89
C ILE A 210 3.04 -39.23 13.25
N ASN A 211 4.36 -39.30 13.40
CA ASN A 211 5.01 -38.91 14.66
C ASN A 211 4.72 -37.47 15.07
N LEU A 212 4.63 -36.56 14.09
CA LEU A 212 4.37 -35.15 14.32
C LEU A 212 2.90 -34.90 14.66
N PHE A 213 1.99 -35.72 14.13
CA PHE A 213 0.58 -35.73 14.52
C PHE A 213 0.39 -36.28 15.94
N ASP A 214 1.13 -37.34 16.32
CA ASP A 214 1.12 -37.90 17.67
C ASP A 214 1.69 -36.92 18.70
N GLU A 215 2.83 -36.28 18.41
CA GLU A 215 3.40 -35.23 19.27
C GLU A 215 2.44 -34.03 19.43
N TYR A 216 1.74 -33.64 18.37
CA TYR A 216 0.73 -32.59 18.42
C TYR A 216 -0.49 -32.99 19.27
N LEU A 217 -0.95 -34.24 19.17
CA LEU A 217 -2.03 -34.75 20.02
C LEU A 217 -1.60 -34.82 21.48
N GLU A 218 -0.37 -35.25 21.79
CA GLU A 218 0.16 -35.28 23.16
C GLU A 218 0.31 -33.88 23.76
N ALA A 219 0.82 -32.91 23.00
CA ALA A 219 0.99 -31.53 23.43
C ALA A 219 -0.36 -30.81 23.68
N ASN A 220 -1.45 -31.31 23.12
CA ASN A 220 -2.80 -30.75 23.25
C ASN A 220 -3.76 -31.68 24.03
N LYS A 221 -3.25 -32.66 24.78
CA LYS A 221 -4.04 -33.40 25.78
C LYS A 221 -4.35 -32.48 26.97
N CYS A 222 -5.45 -31.73 26.87
CA CYS A 222 -6.24 -31.14 27.94
C CYS A 222 -7.72 -31.20 27.54
#